data_AF-A0A7X0AC97-F1
#
_entry.id   AF-A0A7X0AC97-F1
#
_cell.length_a   1.000
_cell.length_b   1.000
_cell.length_c   1.000
_cell.angle_alpha   90.00
_cell.angle_beta   90.00
_cell.angle_gamma   90.00
#
_symmetry.space_group_name_H-M   'P 1'
#
loop_
_entity.id
_entity.type
_entity.pdbx_description
1 polymer ?
#
loop_
_entity_poly.entity_id
_entity_poly.type
_entity_poly.pdbx_seq_one_letter_code
_entity_poly.pdbx_strand_id
1 'polypeptide(L)'
;MARKRGRFYYRRRIPNTSSEVTVSLRTSSFREAQHLCILLNRIFLRLTLMPALPELKSVLRHELALAVERDRQRHFATPYGSPVYSYDVDDGDLMAADLRQVDADLVDARNSLALRDTMGIDDWVDEVMSKHGLAPELRAELSLGLAMVRVQRLEQSKVHLISGATPKVAIGAEAVATVEHAPAPAAALGGPKLSDVLPVFIAQMSNESGWRGQTLMQNKGTYRIFMEVCGDLPVSSYKRPELARTLDLFRSLPADYAKAKRWEGLSLAEVAAKAKSEESRLAVKTLKRHFAALGSLFKHLIERGEYEGANPAHGFSFPEKMRAKMKRQMWEGERLRKLFASPIWTGCKTPRQRSSPGTLIIKDEKYWLPLLGLYHGNRLEEFAQLIGSDVRRDDDIWYLDINDDESKQIKNEQSKRRVPIHPTLLALGFLDYVQSVAPTPGDQLFPKLTPGGADRKRGHSFSKWWTRYRREIGVYESGLDYHSFRHGVTTKLFAAEVTDVFVDELTGHEGKGTSRAVYTKEMPLRKLFDAICKVEWPEVAVTTGGGEVRPLTKPLT
;
A
#
# COMPACT_ATOMS: atom_id res chain seq x y z
N MET A 1 -21.50 -30.71 14.90
CA MET A 1 -20.76 -31.46 13.85
C MET A 1 -21.49 -32.76 13.62
N ALA A 2 -21.70 -33.18 12.36
CA ALA A 2 -22.39 -34.43 12.03
C ALA A 2 -21.52 -35.27 11.08
N ARG A 3 -21.60 -36.61 11.17
CA ARG A 3 -20.90 -37.53 10.25
C ARG A 3 -21.93 -38.29 9.42
N LYS A 4 -21.79 -38.26 8.10
CA LYS A 4 -22.65 -39.01 7.18
C LYS A 4 -21.80 -39.61 6.07
N ARG A 5 -21.94 -40.93 5.83
CA ARG A 5 -21.20 -41.69 4.80
C ARG A 5 -19.69 -41.40 4.81
N GLY A 6 -19.08 -41.46 5.99
CA GLY A 6 -17.62 -41.31 6.15
C GLY A 6 -17.07 -39.88 6.07
N ARG A 7 -17.90 -38.85 5.82
CA ARG A 7 -17.49 -37.44 5.77
C ARG A 7 -18.13 -36.61 6.87
N PHE A 8 -17.41 -35.59 7.35
CA PHE A 8 -17.91 -34.67 8.37
C PHE A 8 -18.60 -33.44 7.75
N TYR A 9 -19.61 -32.97 8.46
CA TYR A 9 -20.45 -31.82 8.10
C TYR A 9 -20.53 -30.85 9.29
N TYR A 10 -20.41 -29.58 8.98
CA TYR A 10 -20.78 -28.49 9.87
C TYR A 10 -22.28 -28.26 9.78
N ARG A 11 -22.97 -28.27 10.93
CA ARG A 11 -24.43 -28.19 11.03
C ARG A 11 -24.79 -27.23 12.17
N ARG A 12 -25.58 -26.19 11.88
CA ARG A 12 -26.10 -25.23 12.86
C ARG A 12 -27.48 -24.72 12.48
N ARG A 13 -28.37 -24.67 13.46
CA ARG A 13 -29.67 -24.00 13.34
C ARG A 13 -29.47 -22.49 13.27
N ILE A 14 -30.15 -21.83 12.36
CA ILE A 14 -30.16 -20.37 12.27
C ILE A 14 -31.04 -19.85 13.42
N PRO A 15 -30.53 -18.94 14.28
CA PRO A 15 -31.32 -18.35 15.38
C PRO A 15 -32.66 -17.79 14.89
N ASN A 16 -33.72 -17.91 15.70
CA ASN A 16 -35.06 -17.40 15.42
C ASN A 16 -35.73 -17.96 14.15
N THR A 17 -35.26 -19.11 13.64
CA THR A 17 -35.89 -19.82 12.52
C THR A 17 -35.96 -21.33 12.75
N SER A 18 -36.79 -22.02 11.97
CA SER A 18 -36.79 -23.48 11.85
C SER A 18 -35.71 -24.00 10.88
N SER A 19 -34.95 -23.10 10.26
CA SER A 19 -33.99 -23.40 9.19
C SER A 19 -32.60 -23.76 9.73
N GLU A 20 -31.87 -24.56 8.96
CA GLU A 20 -30.55 -25.06 9.35
C GLU A 20 -29.53 -24.90 8.23
N VAL A 21 -28.32 -24.44 8.59
CA VAL A 21 -27.16 -24.40 7.70
C VAL A 21 -26.39 -25.70 7.83
N THR A 22 -26.23 -26.40 6.71
CA THR A 22 -25.40 -27.61 6.61
C THR A 22 -24.33 -27.42 5.55
N VAL A 23 -23.05 -27.54 5.93
CA VAL A 23 -21.90 -27.40 5.04
C VAL A 23 -21.01 -28.64 5.15
N SER A 24 -20.68 -29.27 4.03
CA SER A 24 -19.71 -30.37 4.00
C SER A 24 -18.29 -29.86 4.28
N LEU A 25 -17.59 -30.49 5.22
CA LEU A 25 -16.19 -30.16 5.53
C LEU A 25 -15.20 -30.84 4.58
N ARG A 26 -15.69 -31.69 3.67
CA ARG A 26 -14.91 -32.43 2.67
C ARG A 26 -13.74 -33.26 3.22
N THR A 27 -13.74 -33.55 4.52
CA THR A 27 -12.74 -34.39 5.18
C THR A 27 -13.39 -35.57 5.90
N SER A 28 -12.69 -36.70 5.93
CA SER A 28 -12.98 -37.87 6.77
C SER A 28 -12.13 -37.88 8.05
N SER A 29 -11.16 -36.96 8.19
CA SER A 29 -10.32 -36.80 9.37
C SER A 29 -11.07 -36.04 10.46
N PHE A 30 -11.17 -36.66 11.65
CA PHE A 30 -11.87 -36.05 12.79
C PHE A 30 -11.17 -34.78 13.29
N ARG A 31 -9.84 -34.78 13.41
CA ARG A 31 -9.08 -33.61 13.90
C ARG A 31 -9.16 -32.42 12.94
N GLU A 32 -9.08 -32.68 11.65
CA GLU A 32 -9.25 -31.66 10.62
C GLU A 32 -10.69 -31.12 10.61
N ALA A 33 -11.70 -32.00 10.72
CA ALA A 33 -13.10 -31.62 10.83
C ALA A 33 -13.39 -30.77 12.08
N GLN A 34 -12.78 -31.09 13.22
CA GLN A 34 -12.90 -30.32 14.46
C GLN A 34 -12.34 -28.91 14.28
N HIS A 35 -11.14 -28.77 13.71
CA HIS A 35 -10.54 -27.48 13.42
C HIS A 35 -11.39 -26.63 12.46
N LEU A 36 -11.86 -27.23 11.36
CA LEU A 36 -12.73 -26.55 10.39
C LEU A 36 -14.08 -26.14 11.00
N CYS A 37 -14.64 -26.96 11.90
CA CYS A 37 -15.84 -26.60 12.63
C CYS A 37 -15.63 -25.37 13.52
N ILE A 38 -14.50 -25.25 14.22
CA ILE A 38 -14.20 -24.08 15.06
C ILE A 38 -14.15 -22.80 14.21
N LEU A 39 -13.48 -22.85 13.06
CA LEU A 39 -13.40 -21.73 12.12
C LEU A 39 -14.78 -21.33 11.57
N LEU A 40 -15.56 -22.31 11.12
CA LEU A 40 -16.91 -22.08 10.60
C LEU A 40 -17.88 -21.62 11.70
N ASN A 41 -17.70 -22.04 12.95
CA ASN A 41 -18.48 -21.57 14.09
C ASN A 41 -18.20 -20.09 14.36
N ARG A 42 -16.94 -19.63 14.30
CA ARG A 42 -16.62 -18.20 14.42
C ARG A 42 -17.28 -17.36 13.33
N ILE A 43 -17.27 -17.86 12.08
CA ILE A 43 -17.92 -17.19 10.95
C ILE A 43 -19.44 -17.20 11.11
N PHE A 44 -20.03 -18.34 11.46
CA PHE A 44 -21.47 -18.47 11.66
C PHE A 44 -21.96 -17.59 12.80
N LEU A 45 -21.28 -17.57 13.94
CA LEU A 45 -21.59 -16.68 15.06
C LEU A 45 -21.48 -15.22 14.61
N ARG A 46 -20.43 -14.84 13.89
CA ARG A 46 -20.29 -13.47 13.34
C ARG A 46 -21.44 -13.08 12.39
N LEU A 47 -22.01 -14.04 11.67
CA LEU A 47 -23.07 -13.82 10.68
C LEU A 47 -24.49 -13.96 11.26
N THR A 48 -24.67 -14.68 12.36
CA THR A 48 -25.99 -15.00 12.94
C THR A 48 -26.23 -14.40 14.32
N LEU A 49 -25.17 -14.03 15.04
CA LEU A 49 -25.24 -13.18 16.23
C LEU A 49 -24.91 -11.76 15.83
N MET A 50 -25.86 -11.09 15.19
CA MET A 50 -26.22 -9.68 15.36
C MET A 50 -27.39 -9.44 14.39
N PRO A 51 -28.59 -9.23 14.92
CA PRO A 51 -28.93 -7.88 15.34
C PRO A 51 -28.94 -7.87 16.86
N ALA A 52 -28.01 -7.13 17.49
CA ALA A 52 -28.38 -6.64 18.81
C ALA A 52 -29.64 -5.80 18.56
N LEU A 53 -30.74 -6.15 19.25
CA LEU A 53 -31.86 -5.25 19.42
C LEU A 53 -31.27 -3.85 19.70
N PRO A 54 -31.74 -2.79 19.02
CA PRO A 54 -31.16 -1.45 19.15
C PRO A 54 -30.91 -1.04 20.60
N GLU A 55 -31.78 -1.48 21.51
CA GLU A 55 -31.73 -1.31 22.97
C GLU A 55 -30.48 -1.91 23.63
N LEU A 56 -30.03 -3.11 23.25
CA LEU A 56 -28.82 -3.73 23.83
C LEU A 56 -27.54 -3.12 23.27
N LYS A 57 -27.59 -2.52 22.07
CA LYS A 57 -26.39 -2.02 21.38
C LYS A 57 -25.77 -0.82 22.09
N SER A 58 -26.58 0.07 22.66
CA SER A 58 -26.10 1.21 23.47
C SER A 58 -25.53 0.71 24.79
N VAL A 59 -26.22 -0.20 25.48
CA VAL A 59 -25.78 -0.82 26.74
C VAL A 59 -24.43 -1.51 26.58
N LEU A 60 -24.27 -2.39 25.58
CA LEU A 60 -23.02 -3.12 25.34
C LEU A 60 -21.85 -2.19 24.96
N ARG A 61 -22.12 -1.09 24.24
CA ARG A 61 -21.08 -0.07 23.95
C ARG A 61 -20.66 0.69 25.21
N HIS A 62 -21.62 1.04 26.05
CA HIS A 62 -21.37 1.70 27.33
C HIS A 62 -20.54 0.79 28.25
N GLU A 63 -20.92 -0.48 28.38
CA GLU A 63 -20.20 -1.46 29.19
C GLU A 63 -18.79 -1.74 28.67
N LEU A 64 -18.58 -1.75 27.34
CA LEU A 64 -17.23 -1.82 26.77
C LEU A 64 -16.40 -0.58 27.13
N ALA A 65 -16.98 0.62 27.01
CA ALA A 65 -16.27 1.85 27.32
C ALA A 65 -15.85 1.90 28.81
N LEU A 66 -16.75 1.51 29.72
CA LEU A 66 -16.44 1.39 31.15
C LEU A 66 -15.35 0.35 31.41
N ALA A 67 -15.42 -0.81 30.76
CA ALA A 67 -14.44 -1.88 30.94
C ALA A 67 -13.03 -1.46 30.48
N VAL A 68 -12.94 -0.67 29.41
CA VAL A 68 -11.69 -0.13 28.87
C VAL A 68 -11.15 1.00 29.75
N GLU A 69 -12.01 1.86 30.27
CA GLU A 69 -11.60 2.92 31.21
C GLU A 69 -11.13 2.35 32.56
N ARG A 70 -11.78 1.31 33.08
CA ARG A 70 -11.32 0.58 34.27
C ARG A 70 -9.97 -0.08 34.04
N ASP A 71 -9.76 -0.70 32.88
CA ASP A 71 -8.47 -1.27 32.48
C ASP A 71 -7.39 -0.19 32.46
N ARG A 72 -7.68 0.96 31.83
CA ARG A 72 -6.80 2.12 31.83
C ARG A 72 -6.45 2.59 33.25
N GLN A 73 -7.44 2.73 34.12
CA GLN A 73 -7.23 3.14 35.52
C GLN A 73 -6.37 2.14 36.30
N ARG A 74 -6.56 0.84 36.06
CA ARG A 74 -5.71 -0.22 36.64
C ARG A 74 -4.25 -0.04 36.27
N HIS A 75 -3.94 0.27 35.00
CA HIS A 75 -2.57 0.59 34.57
C HIS A 75 -2.00 1.80 35.33
N PHE A 76 -2.77 2.88 35.49
CA PHE A 76 -2.32 4.06 36.22
C PHE A 76 -2.14 3.84 37.72
N ALA A 77 -2.96 2.97 38.32
CA ALA A 77 -2.90 2.67 39.74
C ALA A 77 -1.83 1.62 40.10
N THR A 78 -1.29 0.90 39.10
CA THR A 78 -0.28 -0.13 39.33
C THR A 78 1.06 0.54 39.68
N PRO A 79 1.66 0.23 40.86
CA PRO A 79 2.94 0.82 41.26
C PRO A 79 4.05 0.47 40.27
N TYR A 80 5.01 1.39 40.13
CA TYR A 80 6.19 1.16 39.31
C TYR A 80 6.94 -0.12 39.77
N GLY A 81 7.28 -0.98 38.82
CA GLY A 81 7.93 -2.26 39.11
C GLY A 81 7.00 -3.38 39.56
N SER A 82 5.67 -3.22 39.43
CA SER A 82 4.68 -4.27 39.65
C SER A 82 4.00 -4.68 38.33
N PRO A 83 3.63 -5.96 38.14
CA PRO A 83 2.83 -6.39 37.00
C PRO A 83 1.40 -5.83 37.09
N VAL A 84 0.81 -5.49 35.96
CA VAL A 84 -0.56 -4.94 35.89
C VAL A 84 -1.60 -6.06 35.96
N TYR A 85 -1.34 -7.20 35.31
CA TYR A 85 -2.27 -8.33 35.14
C TYR A 85 -1.78 -9.62 35.77
N SER A 86 -0.48 -9.92 35.70
CA SER A 86 0.13 -11.13 36.25
C SER A 86 0.05 -11.14 37.78
N TYR A 87 -0.19 -12.31 38.36
CA TYR A 87 -0.07 -12.57 39.79
C TYR A 87 1.32 -13.08 40.18
N ASP A 88 2.15 -13.40 39.18
CA ASP A 88 3.50 -13.93 39.35
C ASP A 88 4.52 -12.79 39.20
N VAL A 89 5.36 -12.63 40.22
CA VAL A 89 6.36 -11.55 40.34
C VAL A 89 7.78 -12.08 40.11
N ASP A 90 7.97 -13.39 39.94
CA ASP A 90 9.28 -14.04 39.82
C ASP A 90 9.88 -13.95 38.39
N ASP A 91 9.09 -13.55 37.39
CA ASP A 91 9.56 -13.31 36.03
C ASP A 91 10.17 -11.91 35.94
N GLY A 92 11.50 -11.82 35.85
CA GLY A 92 12.27 -10.56 35.72
C GLY A 92 11.90 -9.67 34.52
N ASP A 93 10.97 -10.12 33.66
CA ASP A 93 10.29 -9.32 32.63
C ASP A 93 8.78 -9.25 32.92
N LEU A 94 8.39 -8.22 33.68
CA LEU A 94 7.02 -7.94 34.10
C LEU A 94 6.05 -7.79 32.91
N MET A 95 6.53 -7.21 31.80
CA MET A 95 5.71 -7.03 30.61
C MET A 95 5.44 -8.37 29.92
N ALA A 96 6.44 -9.25 29.86
CA ALA A 96 6.24 -10.60 29.36
C ALA A 96 5.27 -11.42 30.24
N ALA A 97 5.32 -11.25 31.56
CA ALA A 97 4.39 -11.88 32.49
C ALA A 97 2.95 -11.41 32.27
N ASP A 98 2.74 -10.10 32.17
CA ASP A 98 1.43 -9.50 31.87
C ASP A 98 0.87 -9.95 30.52
N LEU A 99 1.73 -10.03 29.49
CA LEU A 99 1.32 -10.52 28.17
C LEU A 99 0.90 -11.99 28.21
N ARG A 100 1.62 -12.84 28.94
CA ARG A 100 1.23 -14.25 29.12
C ARG A 100 -0.12 -14.38 29.80
N GLN A 101 -0.36 -13.60 30.86
CA GLN A 101 -1.63 -13.63 31.58
C GLN A 101 -2.80 -13.15 30.70
N VAL A 102 -2.64 -12.03 30.01
CA VAL A 102 -3.69 -11.50 29.11
C VAL A 102 -3.97 -12.47 27.95
N ASP A 103 -2.94 -13.14 27.43
CA ASP A 103 -3.12 -14.16 26.38
C ASP A 103 -3.87 -15.40 26.87
N ALA A 104 -3.60 -15.87 28.09
CA ALA A 104 -4.35 -16.96 28.72
C ALA A 104 -5.83 -16.57 28.90
N ASP A 105 -6.09 -15.41 29.51
CA ASP A 105 -7.45 -14.89 29.72
C ASP A 105 -8.22 -14.73 28.41
N LEU A 106 -7.54 -14.29 27.34
CA LEU A 106 -8.14 -14.09 26.02
C LEU A 106 -8.48 -15.42 25.34
N VAL A 107 -7.64 -16.44 25.50
CA VAL A 107 -7.93 -17.80 25.02
C VAL A 107 -9.17 -18.35 25.74
N ASP A 108 -9.24 -18.20 27.06
CA ASP A 108 -10.36 -18.67 27.87
C ASP A 108 -11.65 -17.94 27.51
N ALA A 109 -11.63 -16.60 27.45
CA ALA A 109 -12.80 -15.81 27.07
C ALA A 109 -13.32 -16.16 25.67
N ARG A 110 -12.42 -16.42 24.71
CA ARG A 110 -12.81 -16.85 23.36
C ARG A 110 -13.39 -18.26 23.35
N ASN A 111 -12.89 -19.16 24.19
CA ASN A 111 -13.40 -20.52 24.31
C ASN A 111 -14.80 -20.52 24.95
N SER A 112 -15.00 -19.79 26.04
CA SER A 112 -16.31 -19.60 26.67
C SER A 112 -17.32 -19.01 25.69
N LEU A 113 -16.95 -17.94 24.97
CA LEU A 113 -17.81 -17.35 23.94
C LEU A 113 -18.14 -18.33 22.79
N ALA A 114 -17.17 -19.14 22.35
CA ALA A 114 -17.37 -20.12 21.29
C ALA A 114 -18.30 -21.27 21.71
N LEU A 115 -18.25 -21.67 22.99
CA LEU A 115 -19.13 -22.66 23.60
C LEU A 115 -20.47 -22.08 24.06
N ARG A 116 -20.62 -20.75 24.03
CA ARG A 116 -21.73 -20.00 24.65
C ARG A 116 -21.88 -20.30 26.15
N ASP A 117 -20.75 -20.60 26.79
CA ASP A 117 -20.68 -20.72 28.22
C ASP A 117 -20.51 -19.33 28.83
N THR A 118 -21.58 -18.82 29.45
CA THR A 118 -21.60 -17.50 30.10
C THR A 118 -21.60 -17.61 31.62
N MET A 119 -21.46 -18.81 32.20
CA MET A 119 -21.57 -19.00 33.65
C MET A 119 -20.55 -18.13 34.41
N GLY A 120 -19.35 -17.97 33.86
CA GLY A 120 -18.30 -17.13 34.44
C GLY A 120 -18.50 -15.61 34.35
N ILE A 121 -19.67 -15.13 33.90
CA ILE A 121 -20.04 -13.71 33.86
C ILE A 121 -21.48 -13.44 34.34
N ASP A 122 -22.15 -14.41 34.98
CA ASP A 122 -23.55 -14.25 35.38
C ASP A 122 -23.77 -13.07 36.34
N ASP A 123 -22.86 -12.85 37.29
CA ASP A 123 -22.93 -11.69 38.20
C ASP A 123 -22.89 -10.36 37.44
N TRP A 124 -22.05 -10.27 36.39
CA TRP A 124 -21.97 -9.07 35.55
C TRP A 124 -23.22 -8.91 34.69
N VAL A 125 -23.81 -10.01 34.23
CA VAL A 125 -25.10 -10.00 33.53
C VAL A 125 -26.19 -9.48 34.45
N ASP A 126 -26.28 -10.00 35.67
CA ASP A 126 -27.27 -9.58 36.67
C ASP A 126 -27.14 -8.10 37.04
N GLU A 127 -25.91 -7.63 37.24
CA GLU A 127 -25.62 -6.21 37.48
C GLU A 127 -26.13 -5.34 36.33
N VAL A 128 -25.80 -5.69 35.08
CA VAL A 128 -26.17 -4.90 33.90
C VAL A 128 -27.68 -4.95 33.63
N MET A 129 -28.31 -6.11 33.84
CA MET A 129 -29.78 -6.28 33.75
C MET A 129 -30.48 -5.35 34.74
N SER A 130 -30.03 -5.35 36.00
CA SER A 130 -30.61 -4.51 37.06
C SER A 130 -30.37 -3.03 36.82
N LYS A 131 -29.12 -2.65 36.51
CA LYS A 131 -28.70 -1.25 36.27
C LYS A 131 -29.47 -0.58 35.13
N HIS A 132 -29.80 -1.34 34.08
CA HIS A 132 -30.48 -0.81 32.90
C HIS A 132 -31.98 -1.16 32.84
N GLY A 133 -32.53 -1.82 33.87
CA GLY A 133 -33.94 -2.20 33.91
C GLY A 133 -34.37 -3.10 32.74
N LEU A 134 -33.48 -4.00 32.31
CA LEU A 134 -33.71 -4.83 31.13
C LEU A 134 -34.70 -5.96 31.43
N ALA A 135 -35.58 -6.21 30.45
CA ALA A 135 -36.57 -7.27 30.56
C ALA A 135 -35.88 -8.66 30.66
N PRO A 136 -36.35 -9.60 31.52
CA PRO A 136 -35.71 -10.90 31.74
C PRO A 136 -35.42 -11.69 30.46
N GLU A 137 -36.23 -11.49 29.41
CA GLU A 137 -36.11 -12.14 28.11
C GLU A 137 -34.82 -11.76 27.38
N LEU A 138 -34.25 -10.58 27.67
CA LEU A 138 -33.00 -10.10 27.07
C LEU A 138 -31.76 -10.71 27.69
N ARG A 139 -31.89 -11.45 28.80
CA ARG A 139 -30.74 -12.00 29.56
C ARG A 139 -29.79 -12.79 28.68
N ALA A 140 -30.30 -13.73 27.90
CA ALA A 140 -29.46 -14.61 27.08
C ALA A 140 -28.68 -13.85 25.98
N GLU A 141 -29.30 -12.82 25.39
CA GLU A 141 -28.67 -11.98 24.38
C GLU A 141 -27.63 -11.05 25.01
N LEU A 142 -27.95 -10.48 26.17
CA LEU A 142 -27.04 -9.67 26.96
C LEU A 142 -25.82 -10.48 27.44
N SER A 143 -26.01 -11.69 27.98
CA SER A 143 -24.92 -12.58 28.40
C SER A 143 -23.92 -12.80 27.28
N LEU A 144 -24.42 -13.06 26.07
CA LEU A 144 -23.57 -13.29 24.92
C LEU A 144 -22.88 -12.01 24.43
N GLY A 145 -23.59 -10.88 24.49
CA GLY A 145 -23.05 -9.57 24.20
C GLY A 145 -21.92 -9.18 25.16
N LEU A 146 -22.12 -9.38 26.47
CA LEU A 146 -21.11 -9.08 27.49
C LEU A 146 -19.90 -10.04 27.39
N ALA A 147 -20.11 -11.30 27.02
CA ALA A 147 -19.01 -12.20 26.68
C ALA A 147 -18.16 -11.67 25.49
N MET A 148 -18.80 -11.06 24.49
CA MET A 148 -18.08 -10.38 23.40
C MET A 148 -17.35 -9.12 23.89
N VAL A 149 -17.96 -8.33 24.79
CA VAL A 149 -17.31 -7.18 25.43
C VAL A 149 -16.06 -7.61 26.18
N ARG A 150 -16.10 -8.72 26.94
CA ARG A 150 -14.94 -9.29 27.65
C ARG A 150 -13.77 -9.60 26.70
N VAL A 151 -14.05 -10.23 25.56
CA VAL A 151 -13.03 -10.54 24.53
C VAL A 151 -12.44 -9.25 23.96
N GLN A 152 -13.29 -8.28 23.59
CA GLN A 152 -12.83 -7.01 23.01
C GLN A 152 -11.98 -6.21 24.00
N ARG A 153 -12.34 -6.19 25.28
CA ARG A 153 -11.54 -5.56 26.34
C ARG A 153 -10.15 -6.19 26.43
N LEU A 154 -10.05 -7.52 26.51
CA LEU A 154 -8.76 -8.23 26.60
C LEU A 154 -7.87 -8.04 25.37
N GLU A 155 -8.45 -7.95 24.17
CA GLU A 155 -7.72 -7.58 22.96
C GLU A 155 -7.12 -6.18 23.06
N GLN A 156 -7.84 -5.23 23.66
CA GLN A 156 -7.33 -3.87 23.89
C GLN A 156 -6.27 -3.84 24.99
N SER A 157 -6.44 -4.57 26.09
CA SER A 157 -5.43 -4.73 27.16
C SER A 157 -4.09 -5.23 26.58
N LYS A 158 -4.13 -6.20 25.67
CA LYS A 158 -2.93 -6.70 24.98
C LYS A 158 -2.25 -5.63 24.11
N VAL A 159 -3.04 -4.87 23.35
CA VAL A 159 -2.50 -3.78 22.53
C VAL A 159 -1.89 -2.68 23.41
N HIS A 160 -2.53 -2.36 24.53
CA HIS A 160 -2.05 -1.38 25.50
C HIS A 160 -0.68 -1.78 26.05
N LEU A 161 -0.49 -3.03 26.48
CA LEU A 161 0.81 -3.56 26.92
C LEU A 161 1.88 -3.41 25.84
N ILE A 162 1.60 -3.80 24.59
CA ILE A 162 2.60 -3.83 23.51
C ILE A 162 2.99 -2.42 23.03
N SER A 163 2.02 -1.51 22.95
CA SER A 163 2.17 -0.24 22.22
C SER A 163 2.16 1.01 23.10
N GLY A 164 1.86 0.89 24.40
CA GLY A 164 1.76 2.02 25.34
C GLY A 164 0.67 3.04 24.99
N ALA A 165 -0.14 2.80 23.95
CA ALA A 165 -1.12 3.74 23.44
C ALA A 165 -2.49 3.49 24.05
N THR A 166 -3.04 4.49 24.75
CA THR A 166 -4.47 4.55 25.08
C THR A 166 -5.23 5.34 24.01
N PRO A 167 -6.14 4.74 23.25
CA PRO A 167 -7.18 5.51 22.59
C PRO A 167 -8.08 6.11 23.67
N LYS A 168 -8.30 7.43 23.69
CA LYS A 168 -9.43 8.00 24.43
C LYS A 168 -10.71 7.41 23.85
N VAL A 169 -11.39 6.55 24.58
CA VAL A 169 -12.80 6.26 24.30
C VAL A 169 -13.57 7.44 24.87
N ALA A 170 -14.02 8.35 24.01
CA ALA A 170 -14.95 9.40 24.42
C ALA A 170 -16.25 8.72 24.88
N ILE A 171 -16.47 8.66 26.19
CA ILE A 171 -17.79 8.37 26.75
C ILE A 171 -18.59 9.62 26.48
N GLY A 172 -19.43 9.59 25.44
CA GLY A 172 -20.52 10.54 25.32
C GLY A 172 -21.34 10.39 26.60
N ALA A 173 -21.35 11.44 27.42
CA ALA A 173 -22.29 11.55 28.52
C ALA A 173 -23.68 11.71 27.90
N GLU A 174 -24.36 10.60 27.65
CA GLU A 174 -25.81 10.62 27.46
C GLU A 174 -26.43 9.99 28.69
N ALA A 175 -27.15 10.85 29.40
CA ALA A 175 -27.89 10.58 30.60
C ALA A 175 -28.82 9.37 30.44
N VAL A 176 -29.01 8.67 31.56
CA VAL A 176 -30.15 7.79 31.79
C VAL A 176 -31.41 8.63 31.57
N ALA A 177 -32.01 8.50 30.39
CA ALA A 177 -33.27 9.15 30.07
C ALA A 177 -34.41 8.17 30.34
N THR A 178 -35.10 8.40 31.45
CA THR A 178 -36.50 8.02 31.63
C THR A 178 -37.31 8.46 30.41
N VAL A 179 -38.12 7.54 29.89
CA VAL A 179 -38.97 7.74 28.73
C VAL A 179 -40.06 8.77 29.05
N GLU A 180 -39.95 9.96 28.49
CA GLU A 180 -41.12 10.76 28.13
C GLU A 180 -40.97 11.31 26.71
N HIS A 181 -41.99 11.05 25.92
CA HIS A 181 -42.08 11.33 24.51
C HIS A 181 -42.57 12.77 24.32
N ALA A 182 -41.72 13.66 23.81
CA ALA A 182 -42.14 14.90 23.17
C ALA A 182 -41.15 15.26 22.05
N PRO A 183 -41.62 15.55 20.82
CA PRO A 183 -40.73 15.78 19.69
C PRO A 183 -40.20 17.21 19.73
N ALA A 184 -38.88 17.37 19.65
CA ALA A 184 -38.21 18.65 19.44
C ALA A 184 -37.31 18.59 18.19
N PRO A 185 -37.11 19.71 17.48
CA PRO A 185 -37.20 19.76 16.02
C PRO A 185 -35.85 19.50 15.33
N ALA A 186 -35.94 19.20 14.02
CA ALA A 186 -34.81 19.15 13.11
C ALA A 186 -34.01 20.47 13.12
N ALA A 187 -32.86 20.48 13.80
CA ALA A 187 -31.86 21.53 13.64
C ALA A 187 -31.09 21.29 12.34
N ALA A 188 -31.07 22.30 11.47
CA ALA A 188 -30.32 22.30 10.23
C ALA A 188 -28.81 22.12 10.49
N LEU A 189 -28.17 21.20 9.76
CA LEU A 189 -26.73 20.98 9.76
C LEU A 189 -25.99 22.24 9.27
N GLY A 190 -25.58 23.10 10.19
CA GLY A 190 -24.71 24.26 9.91
C GLY A 190 -23.24 23.90 10.07
N GLY A 191 -22.43 24.18 9.04
CA GLY A 191 -20.98 23.96 9.01
C GLY A 191 -20.39 24.24 7.63
N PRO A 192 -19.06 24.41 7.49
CA PRO A 192 -18.45 24.71 6.19
C PRO A 192 -18.64 23.53 5.22
N LYS A 193 -18.89 23.84 3.95
CA LYS A 193 -19.04 22.82 2.93
C LYS A 193 -17.70 22.21 2.56
N LEU A 194 -17.74 21.04 1.93
CA LEU A 194 -16.53 20.40 1.41
C LEU A 194 -15.77 21.33 0.44
N SER A 195 -16.48 22.05 -0.41
CA SER A 195 -15.90 23.04 -1.34
C SER A 195 -15.18 24.18 -0.64
N ASP A 196 -15.63 24.58 0.55
CA ASP A 196 -15.02 25.65 1.35
C ASP A 196 -13.70 25.18 2.00
N VAL A 197 -13.67 23.94 2.50
CA VAL A 197 -12.51 23.43 3.26
C VAL A 197 -11.40 22.86 2.35
N LEU A 198 -11.76 22.29 1.20
CA LEU A 198 -10.79 21.63 0.31
C LEU A 198 -9.63 22.53 -0.15
N PRO A 199 -9.82 23.80 -0.56
CA PRO A 199 -8.72 24.67 -0.97
C PRO A 199 -7.70 24.87 0.15
N VAL A 200 -8.17 25.10 1.38
CA VAL A 200 -7.33 25.30 2.57
C VAL A 200 -6.54 24.03 2.88
N PHE A 201 -7.23 22.88 2.94
CA PHE A 201 -6.59 21.59 3.18
C PHE A 201 -5.55 21.26 2.11
N ILE A 202 -5.86 21.47 0.83
CA ILE A 202 -4.94 21.20 -0.27
C ILE A 202 -3.70 22.10 -0.20
N ALA A 203 -3.88 23.39 0.11
CA ALA A 203 -2.77 24.33 0.27
C ALA A 203 -1.85 23.88 1.42
N GLN A 204 -2.46 23.49 2.56
CA GLN A 204 -1.73 22.99 3.70
C GLN A 204 -0.94 21.71 3.39
N MET A 205 -1.57 20.71 2.76
CA MET A 205 -0.88 19.47 2.38
C MET A 205 0.24 19.69 1.35
N SER A 206 0.13 20.73 0.52
CA SER A 206 1.18 21.10 -0.44
C SER A 206 2.39 21.73 0.26
N ASN A 207 2.14 22.53 1.31
CA ASN A 207 3.17 23.24 2.07
C ASN A 207 3.85 22.36 3.12
N GLU A 208 3.06 21.61 3.91
CA GLU A 208 3.54 20.89 5.10
C GLU A 208 3.87 19.42 4.79
N SER A 209 3.01 18.75 4.01
CA SER A 209 3.17 17.32 3.68
C SER A 209 3.87 17.07 2.34
N GLY A 210 4.34 18.12 1.68
CA GLY A 210 5.09 18.03 0.43
C GLY A 210 4.30 17.47 -0.76
N TRP A 211 2.96 17.53 -0.76
CA TRP A 211 2.16 17.05 -1.89
C TRP A 211 2.41 17.90 -3.13
N ARG A 212 3.13 17.34 -4.11
CA ARG A 212 3.46 18.02 -5.36
C ARG A 212 3.14 17.15 -6.58
N GLY A 213 3.09 17.80 -7.73
CA GLY A 213 2.94 17.19 -9.05
C GLY A 213 1.85 16.11 -9.13
N GLN A 214 2.26 14.88 -9.39
CA GLN A 214 1.41 13.74 -9.66
C GLN A 214 0.56 13.33 -8.45
N THR A 215 1.09 13.42 -7.23
CA THR A 215 0.35 13.10 -5.99
C THR A 215 -0.76 14.12 -5.77
N LEU A 216 -0.43 15.40 -5.87
CA LEU A 216 -1.40 16.50 -5.74
C LEU A 216 -2.51 16.38 -6.78
N MET A 217 -2.17 16.12 -8.05
CA MET A 217 -3.14 15.94 -9.13
C MET A 217 -4.07 14.73 -8.88
N GLN A 218 -3.54 13.62 -8.37
CA GLN A 218 -4.33 12.41 -8.06
C GLN A 218 -5.27 12.63 -6.86
N ASN A 219 -4.80 13.32 -5.83
CA ASN A 219 -5.62 13.61 -4.65
C ASN A 219 -6.72 14.61 -4.99
N LYS A 220 -6.41 15.70 -5.72
CA LYS A 220 -7.43 16.61 -6.29
C LYS A 220 -8.47 15.88 -7.13
N GLY A 221 -8.04 14.96 -8.00
CA GLY A 221 -8.95 14.10 -8.76
C GLY A 221 -9.86 13.26 -7.87
N THR A 222 -9.34 12.74 -6.75
CA THR A 222 -10.12 11.98 -5.77
C THR A 222 -11.22 12.83 -5.13
N TYR A 223 -10.88 14.03 -4.65
CA TYR A 223 -11.86 14.91 -3.99
C TYR A 223 -12.94 15.40 -4.95
N ARG A 224 -12.57 15.67 -6.21
CA ARG A 224 -13.55 16.00 -7.26
C ARG A 224 -14.57 14.88 -7.47
N ILE A 225 -14.08 13.65 -7.60
CA ILE A 225 -14.95 12.47 -7.78
C ILE A 225 -15.84 12.29 -6.54
N PHE A 226 -15.27 12.43 -5.34
CA PHE A 226 -16.03 12.34 -4.10
C PHE A 226 -17.18 13.36 -4.04
N MET A 227 -16.89 14.62 -4.40
CA MET A 227 -17.88 15.69 -4.45
C MET A 227 -18.93 15.48 -5.54
N GLU A 228 -18.55 14.97 -6.73
CA GLU A 228 -19.50 14.61 -7.79
C GLU A 228 -20.47 13.52 -7.32
N VAL A 229 -20.00 12.54 -6.54
CA VAL A 229 -20.82 11.41 -6.06
C VAL A 229 -21.72 11.77 -4.89
N CYS A 230 -21.19 12.52 -3.94
CA CYS A 230 -21.86 12.75 -2.66
C CYS A 230 -22.49 14.14 -2.56
N GLY A 231 -22.26 15.01 -3.55
CA GLY A 231 -22.64 16.41 -3.50
C GLY A 231 -21.69 17.23 -2.63
N ASP A 232 -21.87 18.54 -2.70
CA ASP A 232 -21.17 19.52 -1.85
C ASP A 232 -21.99 19.80 -0.59
N LEU A 233 -21.71 19.02 0.45
CA LEU A 233 -22.43 19.03 1.73
C LEU A 233 -21.53 19.60 2.84
N PRO A 234 -22.11 20.04 3.97
CA PRO A 234 -21.35 20.34 5.18
C PRO A 234 -20.43 19.16 5.55
N VAL A 235 -19.17 19.43 5.88
CA VAL A 235 -18.19 18.36 6.12
C VAL A 235 -18.61 17.37 7.22
N SER A 236 -19.36 17.86 8.22
CA SER A 236 -19.90 17.07 9.34
C SER A 236 -20.98 16.05 8.92
N SER A 237 -21.63 16.26 7.76
CA SER A 237 -22.72 15.40 7.28
C SER A 237 -22.22 14.14 6.57
N TYR A 238 -20.99 14.11 6.08
CA TYR A 238 -20.46 12.91 5.42
C TYR A 238 -20.27 11.79 6.44
N LYS A 239 -20.93 10.65 6.24
CA LYS A 239 -20.77 9.46 7.06
C LYS A 239 -20.36 8.29 6.18
N ARG A 240 -20.29 7.10 6.79
CA ARG A 240 -19.87 5.88 6.10
C ARG A 240 -20.68 5.54 4.83
N PRO A 241 -22.00 5.79 4.74
CA PRO A 241 -22.77 5.57 3.51
C PRO A 241 -22.28 6.38 2.31
N GLU A 242 -21.90 7.65 2.50
CA GLU A 242 -21.37 8.51 1.42
C GLU A 242 -20.09 7.91 0.84
N LEU A 243 -19.14 7.53 1.71
CA LEU A 243 -17.90 6.89 1.31
C LEU A 243 -18.14 5.52 0.65
N ALA A 244 -19.14 4.77 1.10
CA ALA A 244 -19.52 3.50 0.48
C ALA A 244 -20.03 3.72 -0.96
N ARG A 245 -20.89 4.73 -1.19
CA ARG A 245 -21.34 5.09 -2.55
C ARG A 245 -20.17 5.44 -3.46
N THR A 246 -19.18 6.19 -2.95
CA THR A 246 -17.97 6.50 -3.72
C THR A 246 -17.14 5.25 -4.03
N LEU A 247 -17.00 4.32 -3.08
CA LEU A 247 -16.29 3.06 -3.31
C LEU A 247 -16.98 2.21 -4.38
N ASP A 248 -18.30 2.13 -4.33
CA ASP A 248 -19.09 1.33 -5.27
C ASP A 248 -18.99 1.91 -6.68
N LEU A 249 -19.02 3.24 -6.81
CA LEU A 249 -18.72 3.88 -8.09
C LEU A 249 -17.30 3.57 -8.58
N PHE A 250 -16.28 3.68 -7.73
CA PHE A 250 -14.92 3.34 -8.15
C PHE A 250 -14.79 1.88 -8.62
N ARG A 251 -15.56 0.95 -8.05
CA ARG A 251 -15.59 -0.46 -8.47
C ARG A 251 -16.29 -0.67 -9.81
N SER A 252 -17.28 0.15 -10.13
CA SER A 252 -17.99 0.09 -11.41
C SER A 252 -17.27 0.84 -12.53
N LEU A 253 -16.34 1.76 -12.24
CA LEU A 253 -15.64 2.50 -13.28
C LEU A 253 -14.65 1.61 -14.08
N PRO A 254 -14.64 1.74 -15.43
CA PRO A 254 -13.62 1.11 -16.27
C PRO A 254 -12.25 1.75 -16.02
N ALA A 255 -11.17 0.99 -16.21
CA ALA A 255 -9.81 1.43 -15.89
C ALA A 255 -9.32 2.64 -16.70
N ASP A 256 -9.94 2.90 -17.84
CA ASP A 256 -9.64 3.99 -18.76
C ASP A 256 -10.68 5.14 -18.72
N TYR A 257 -11.57 5.17 -17.72
CA TYR A 257 -12.65 6.16 -17.59
C TYR A 257 -12.19 7.62 -17.79
N ALA A 258 -11.00 7.97 -17.29
CA ALA A 258 -10.45 9.33 -17.37
C ALA A 258 -9.61 9.59 -18.64
N LYS A 259 -9.48 8.63 -19.56
CA LYS A 259 -8.53 8.70 -20.70
C LYS A 259 -9.17 8.43 -22.05
N ALA A 260 -10.17 7.55 -22.13
CA ALA A 260 -10.75 7.17 -23.41
C ALA A 260 -11.76 8.22 -23.89
N LYS A 261 -11.61 8.64 -25.15
CA LYS A 261 -12.54 9.60 -25.81
C LYS A 261 -14.01 9.18 -25.74
N ARG A 262 -14.30 7.87 -25.67
CA ARG A 262 -15.68 7.35 -25.58
C ARG A 262 -16.42 7.77 -24.29
N TRP A 263 -15.68 8.23 -23.28
CA TRP A 263 -16.22 8.68 -22.00
C TRP A 263 -16.29 10.21 -21.90
N GLU A 264 -15.83 10.94 -22.92
CA GLU A 264 -15.77 12.40 -22.91
C GLU A 264 -17.19 12.99 -22.85
N GLY A 265 -17.39 13.96 -21.94
CA GLY A 265 -18.68 14.61 -21.71
C GLY A 265 -19.70 13.83 -20.87
N LEU A 266 -19.41 12.58 -20.49
CA LEU A 266 -20.28 11.79 -19.61
C LEU A 266 -19.93 11.99 -18.14
N SER A 267 -20.93 12.02 -17.27
CA SER A 267 -20.76 11.92 -15.82
C SER A 267 -20.21 10.55 -15.43
N LEU A 268 -19.58 10.43 -14.27
CA LEU A 268 -19.01 9.16 -13.82
C LEU A 268 -20.09 8.09 -13.60
N ALA A 269 -21.30 8.51 -13.20
CA ALA A 269 -22.45 7.62 -13.07
C ALA A 269 -22.87 7.05 -14.43
N GLU A 270 -22.91 7.88 -15.48
CA GLU A 270 -23.21 7.42 -16.85
C GLU A 270 -22.11 6.51 -17.39
N VAL A 271 -20.84 6.83 -17.13
CA VAL A 271 -19.71 5.96 -17.49
C VAL A 271 -19.85 4.60 -16.81
N ALA A 272 -20.13 4.57 -15.50
CA ALA A 272 -20.35 3.34 -14.75
C ALA A 272 -21.53 2.52 -15.29
N ALA A 273 -22.63 3.16 -15.66
CA ALA A 273 -23.81 2.50 -16.23
C ALA A 273 -23.56 1.94 -17.64
N LYS A 274 -22.77 2.63 -18.46
CA LYS A 274 -22.43 2.22 -19.84
C LYS A 274 -21.28 1.21 -19.92
N ALA A 275 -20.49 1.07 -18.86
CA ALA A 275 -19.30 0.22 -18.87
C ALA A 275 -19.66 -1.27 -18.81
N LYS A 276 -19.32 -2.01 -19.88
CA LYS A 276 -19.64 -3.44 -20.03
C LYS A 276 -18.89 -4.31 -19.01
N SER A 277 -19.45 -5.45 -18.62
CA SER A 277 -18.87 -6.39 -17.64
C SER A 277 -17.47 -6.88 -18.01
N GLU A 278 -17.17 -6.97 -19.30
CA GLU A 278 -15.89 -7.43 -19.87
C GLU A 278 -14.76 -6.40 -19.76
N GLU A 279 -15.08 -5.12 -19.50
CA GLU A 279 -14.08 -4.08 -19.39
C GLU A 279 -13.26 -4.21 -18.10
N SER A 280 -11.94 -4.00 -18.21
CA SER A 280 -11.06 -3.98 -17.05
C SER A 280 -11.46 -2.87 -16.08
N ARG A 281 -11.59 -3.18 -14.78
CA ARG A 281 -11.92 -2.23 -13.72
C ARG A 281 -10.68 -1.61 -13.07
N LEU A 282 -10.88 -0.58 -12.26
CA LEU A 282 -9.81 0.02 -11.47
C LEU A 282 -9.10 -1.03 -10.60
N ALA A 283 -7.77 -1.01 -10.64
CA ALA A 283 -6.96 -1.89 -9.81
C ALA A 283 -7.18 -1.58 -8.31
N VAL A 284 -7.14 -2.62 -7.46
CA VAL A 284 -7.28 -2.47 -6.00
C VAL A 284 -6.30 -1.45 -5.40
N LYS A 285 -5.09 -1.34 -5.96
CA LYS A 285 -4.11 -0.32 -5.53
C LYS A 285 -4.63 1.11 -5.77
N THR A 286 -5.31 1.33 -6.89
CA THR A 286 -5.94 2.61 -7.23
C THR A 286 -7.06 2.93 -6.25
N LEU A 287 -7.91 1.94 -5.93
CA LEU A 287 -8.97 2.11 -4.92
C LEU A 287 -8.40 2.50 -3.55
N LYS A 288 -7.38 1.77 -3.08
CA LYS A 288 -6.67 2.08 -1.82
C LYS A 288 -6.07 3.48 -1.83
N ARG A 289 -5.51 3.95 -2.95
CA ARG A 289 -4.98 5.31 -3.07
C ARG A 289 -6.08 6.36 -2.91
N HIS A 290 -7.24 6.18 -3.55
CA HIS A 290 -8.37 7.10 -3.37
C HIS A 290 -8.82 7.15 -1.90
N PHE A 291 -8.96 5.99 -1.26
CA PHE A 291 -9.36 5.92 0.14
C PHE A 291 -8.30 6.43 1.13
N ALA A 292 -7.01 6.32 0.79
CA ALA A 292 -5.96 6.96 1.57
C ALA A 292 -6.04 8.50 1.49
N ALA A 293 -6.33 9.06 0.31
CA ALA A 293 -6.52 10.50 0.15
C ALA A 293 -7.75 11.00 0.93
N LEU A 294 -8.87 10.26 0.88
CA LEU A 294 -10.07 10.56 1.67
C LEU A 294 -9.81 10.42 3.17
N GLY A 295 -9.09 9.39 3.59
CA GLY A 295 -8.65 9.21 4.97
C GLY A 295 -7.81 10.39 5.48
N SER A 296 -6.87 10.88 4.66
CA SER A 296 -6.07 12.07 5.00
C SER A 296 -6.92 13.32 5.18
N LEU A 297 -7.93 13.53 4.35
CA LEU A 297 -8.85 14.67 4.47
C LEU A 297 -9.65 14.59 5.78
N PHE A 298 -10.29 13.46 6.06
CA PHE A 298 -11.09 13.34 7.28
C PHE A 298 -10.25 13.32 8.56
N LYS A 299 -9.00 12.84 8.50
CA LYS A 299 -8.06 12.99 9.61
C LYS A 299 -7.81 14.46 9.91
N HIS A 300 -7.53 15.26 8.89
CA HIS A 300 -7.30 16.70 9.01
C HIS A 300 -8.52 17.44 9.59
N LEU A 301 -9.73 17.10 9.10
CA LEU A 301 -10.97 17.67 9.61
C LEU A 301 -11.21 17.34 11.10
N ILE A 302 -10.89 16.10 11.51
CA ILE A 302 -10.98 15.68 12.92
C ILE A 302 -9.97 16.46 13.78
N GLU A 303 -8.72 16.61 13.33
CA GLU A 303 -7.67 17.33 14.06
C GLU A 303 -8.02 18.82 14.27
N ARG A 304 -8.83 19.39 13.38
CA ARG A 304 -9.34 20.77 13.47
C ARG A 304 -10.67 20.91 14.22
N GLY A 305 -11.25 19.81 14.68
CA GLY A 305 -12.58 19.82 15.30
C GLY A 305 -13.73 20.14 14.33
N GLU A 306 -13.48 20.09 13.02
CA GLU A 306 -14.49 20.32 11.96
C GLU A 306 -15.27 19.06 11.61
N TYR A 307 -14.84 17.89 12.11
CA TYR A 307 -15.52 16.62 11.95
C TYR A 307 -15.52 15.81 13.25
N GLU A 308 -16.69 15.34 13.66
CA GLU A 308 -16.86 14.56 14.88
C GLU A 308 -16.92 13.06 14.61
N GLY A 309 -16.28 12.30 15.50
CA GLY A 309 -16.30 10.84 15.52
C GLY A 309 -15.14 10.19 14.75
N ALA A 310 -15.30 8.91 14.44
CA ALA A 310 -14.27 8.14 13.75
C ALA A 310 -14.18 8.54 12.27
N ASN A 311 -12.97 8.45 11.70
CA ASN A 311 -12.73 8.73 10.30
C ASN A 311 -13.59 7.83 9.39
N PRO A 312 -14.52 8.39 8.59
CA PRO A 312 -15.50 7.61 7.81
C PRO A 312 -14.87 6.88 6.63
N ALA A 313 -13.65 7.23 6.21
CA ALA A 313 -12.92 6.54 5.15
C ALA A 313 -12.12 5.32 5.65
N HIS A 314 -12.04 5.11 6.96
CA HIS A 314 -11.36 3.95 7.56
C HIS A 314 -12.27 2.72 7.69
N GLY A 315 -11.66 1.54 7.72
CA GLY A 315 -12.37 0.27 7.93
C GLY A 315 -13.03 -0.35 6.69
N PHE A 316 -12.76 0.16 5.48
CA PHE A 316 -13.16 -0.50 4.24
C PHE A 316 -12.23 -1.67 3.92
N SER A 317 -12.82 -2.82 3.58
CA SER A 317 -12.08 -4.00 3.14
C SER A 317 -11.84 -3.95 1.63
N PHE A 318 -10.61 -4.26 1.25
CA PHE A 318 -10.19 -4.40 -0.14
C PHE A 318 -9.65 -5.82 -0.32
N PRO A 319 -10.05 -6.56 -1.37
CA PRO A 319 -9.63 -7.94 -1.57
C PRO A 319 -8.11 -8.09 -1.42
N GLU A 320 -7.70 -9.09 -0.63
CA GLU A 320 -6.29 -9.46 -0.53
C GLU A 320 -5.79 -9.97 -1.88
N LYS A 321 -4.52 -9.67 -2.18
CA LYS A 321 -3.94 -10.00 -3.48
C LYS A 321 -3.84 -11.52 -3.66
N MET A 322 -4.06 -12.00 -4.88
CA MET A 322 -3.38 -13.22 -5.35
C MET A 322 -1.85 -13.07 -5.24
N ARG A 323 -1.16 -14.20 -5.01
CA ARG A 323 0.28 -14.31 -4.68
C ARG A 323 1.19 -13.32 -5.45
N ALA A 324 2.10 -12.66 -4.74
CA ALA A 324 3.04 -11.67 -5.27
C ALA A 324 3.95 -12.17 -6.41
N LYS A 325 4.13 -13.49 -6.53
CA LYS A 325 5.01 -14.13 -7.52
C LYS A 325 4.54 -13.96 -8.97
N MET A 326 3.25 -13.68 -9.22
CA MET A 326 2.69 -13.52 -10.57
C MET A 326 2.79 -12.09 -11.16
N LYS A 327 3.33 -11.10 -10.44
CA LYS A 327 3.27 -9.68 -10.86
C LYS A 327 4.58 -9.04 -11.31
N ARG A 328 5.73 -9.68 -11.14
CA ARG A 328 7.03 -9.09 -11.46
C ARG A 328 7.54 -9.66 -12.77
N GLN A 329 7.01 -9.18 -13.88
CA GLN A 329 7.54 -9.51 -15.19
C GLN A 329 8.94 -8.88 -15.34
N MET A 330 9.88 -9.64 -15.87
CA MET A 330 11.21 -9.17 -16.22
C MET A 330 11.49 -9.43 -17.69
N TRP A 331 12.45 -8.70 -18.26
CA TRP A 331 12.92 -8.97 -19.61
C TRP A 331 13.87 -10.16 -19.57
N GLU A 332 13.57 -11.19 -20.36
CA GLU A 332 14.40 -12.40 -20.46
C GLU A 332 14.16 -13.12 -21.79
N GLY A 333 15.09 -14.01 -22.14
CA GLY A 333 14.94 -14.97 -23.23
C GLY A 333 14.67 -14.33 -24.60
N GLU A 334 13.82 -14.97 -25.39
CA GLU A 334 13.56 -14.58 -26.78
C GLU A 334 13.02 -13.16 -26.93
N ARG A 335 12.24 -12.68 -25.96
CA ARG A 335 11.69 -11.34 -26.05
C ARG A 335 12.74 -10.27 -25.81
N LEU A 336 13.61 -10.47 -24.82
CA LEU A 336 14.75 -9.57 -24.59
C LEU A 336 15.68 -9.56 -25.80
N ARG A 337 15.96 -10.75 -26.38
CA ARG A 337 16.72 -10.88 -27.62
C ARG A 337 16.09 -10.08 -28.76
N LYS A 338 14.78 -10.26 -29.03
CA LYS A 338 14.04 -9.48 -30.05
C LYS A 338 14.08 -7.98 -29.80
N LEU A 339 14.00 -7.55 -28.53
CA LEU A 339 14.12 -6.15 -28.19
C LEU A 339 15.50 -5.61 -28.59
N PHE A 340 16.60 -6.24 -28.19
CA PHE A 340 17.94 -5.70 -28.51
C PHE A 340 18.43 -6.03 -29.93
N ALA A 341 17.78 -6.95 -30.65
CA ALA A 341 17.98 -7.16 -32.08
C ALA A 341 17.21 -6.14 -32.95
N SER A 342 16.43 -5.25 -32.33
CA SER A 342 15.60 -4.29 -33.05
C SER A 342 16.41 -3.08 -33.58
N PRO A 343 15.84 -2.29 -34.53
CA PRO A 343 16.57 -1.27 -35.30
C PRO A 343 17.24 -0.15 -34.49
N ILE A 344 16.92 0.03 -33.21
CA ILE A 344 17.66 0.98 -32.36
C ILE A 344 19.13 0.59 -32.23
N TRP A 345 19.41 -0.71 -32.09
CA TRP A 345 20.76 -1.24 -31.88
C TRP A 345 21.39 -1.82 -33.14
N THR A 346 20.57 -2.27 -34.10
CA THR A 346 21.03 -2.91 -35.34
C THR A 346 21.04 -1.98 -36.56
N GLY A 347 20.44 -0.78 -36.45
CA GLY A 347 20.38 0.21 -37.52
C GLY A 347 18.94 0.50 -37.96
N CYS A 348 18.60 1.79 -38.01
CA CYS A 348 17.28 2.27 -38.40
C CYS A 348 17.29 2.92 -39.78
N LYS A 349 16.11 3.02 -40.39
CA LYS A 349 15.94 3.59 -41.74
C LYS A 349 16.26 5.08 -41.80
N THR A 350 15.75 5.85 -40.84
CA THR A 350 15.98 7.30 -40.72
C THR A 350 15.88 7.74 -39.26
N PRO A 351 16.33 8.94 -38.88
CA PRO A 351 16.16 9.46 -37.51
C PRO A 351 14.71 9.48 -37.01
N ARG A 352 13.72 9.59 -37.92
CA ARG A 352 12.28 9.59 -37.59
C ARG A 352 11.68 8.18 -37.58
N GLN A 353 12.20 7.25 -38.38
CA GLN A 353 11.70 5.87 -38.53
C GLN A 353 12.58 4.89 -37.74
N ARG A 354 12.59 5.05 -36.42
CA ARG A 354 13.48 4.29 -35.51
C ARG A 354 13.13 2.81 -35.34
N SER A 355 11.94 2.37 -35.74
CA SER A 355 11.47 0.98 -35.69
C SER A 355 11.56 0.25 -37.02
N SER A 356 11.89 0.96 -38.10
CA SER A 356 12.12 0.35 -39.42
C SER A 356 13.60 0.02 -39.58
N PRO A 357 13.97 -1.22 -39.98
CA PRO A 357 15.36 -1.58 -40.24
C PRO A 357 16.02 -0.68 -41.29
N GLY A 358 17.30 -0.40 -41.09
CA GLY A 358 18.17 0.32 -42.01
C GLY A 358 19.63 0.23 -41.56
N THR A 359 20.49 1.13 -42.02
CA THR A 359 21.93 1.09 -41.70
C THR A 359 22.37 2.17 -40.71
N LEU A 360 21.49 3.12 -40.34
CA LEU A 360 21.85 4.26 -39.51
C LEU A 360 21.71 3.93 -38.02
N ILE A 361 22.82 3.94 -37.28
CA ILE A 361 22.82 3.81 -35.80
C ILE A 361 22.92 5.20 -35.18
N ILE A 362 21.97 5.55 -34.33
CA ILE A 362 21.93 6.83 -33.60
C ILE A 362 22.00 6.53 -32.11
N LYS A 363 23.15 6.80 -31.50
CA LYS A 363 23.41 6.56 -30.07
C LYS A 363 22.89 7.71 -29.19
N ASP A 364 21.58 7.97 -29.24
CA ASP A 364 20.92 9.01 -28.43
C ASP A 364 20.19 8.42 -27.21
N GLU A 365 19.29 9.18 -26.58
CA GLU A 365 18.54 8.75 -25.38
C GLU A 365 17.81 7.42 -25.58
N LYS A 366 17.38 7.15 -26.83
CA LYS A 366 16.67 5.92 -27.23
C LYS A 366 17.56 4.69 -27.24
N TYR A 367 18.85 4.88 -27.49
CA TYR A 367 19.86 3.82 -27.50
C TYR A 367 20.37 3.53 -26.08
N TRP A 368 20.73 4.57 -25.33
CA TRP A 368 21.43 4.43 -24.06
C TRP A 368 20.53 4.16 -22.86
N LEU A 369 19.36 4.79 -22.76
CA LEU A 369 18.51 4.61 -21.58
C LEU A 369 18.06 3.15 -21.37
N PRO A 370 17.65 2.38 -22.40
CA PRO A 370 17.34 0.96 -22.19
C PRO A 370 18.57 0.12 -21.83
N LEU A 371 19.76 0.45 -22.35
CA LEU A 371 21.01 -0.24 -21.99
C LEU A 371 21.40 0.04 -20.53
N LEU A 372 21.34 1.31 -20.10
CA LEU A 372 21.51 1.70 -18.70
C LEU A 372 20.51 0.97 -17.80
N GLY A 373 19.24 0.91 -18.21
CA GLY A 373 18.20 0.15 -17.51
C GLY A 373 18.53 -1.34 -17.39
N LEU A 374 18.94 -1.97 -18.50
CA LEU A 374 19.26 -3.40 -18.57
C LEU A 374 20.42 -3.81 -17.66
N TYR A 375 21.47 -2.99 -17.57
CA TYR A 375 22.67 -3.33 -16.79
C TYR A 375 22.66 -2.81 -15.35
N HIS A 376 21.86 -1.79 -15.02
CA HIS A 376 21.90 -1.15 -13.70
C HIS A 376 20.56 -1.21 -12.93
N GLY A 377 19.42 -1.25 -13.63
CA GLY A 377 18.11 -1.39 -12.98
C GLY A 377 17.61 -0.15 -12.22
N ASN A 378 18.26 0.99 -12.41
CA ASN A 378 17.88 2.25 -11.80
C ASN A 378 16.56 2.79 -12.38
N ARG A 379 15.97 3.78 -11.72
CA ARG A 379 14.75 4.41 -12.23
C ARG A 379 15.09 5.22 -13.49
N LEU A 380 14.17 5.24 -14.46
CA LEU A 380 14.35 6.01 -15.69
C LEU A 380 14.75 7.46 -15.43
N GLU A 381 14.09 8.12 -14.46
CA GLU A 381 14.36 9.52 -14.15
C GLU A 381 15.77 9.74 -13.58
N GLU A 382 16.30 8.77 -12.82
CA GLU A 382 17.65 8.85 -12.25
C GLU A 382 18.71 8.96 -13.37
N PHE A 383 18.48 8.31 -14.51
CA PHE A 383 19.36 8.46 -15.69
C PHE A 383 18.98 9.64 -16.59
N ALA A 384 17.68 9.88 -16.78
CA ALA A 384 17.19 10.91 -17.70
C ALA A 384 17.56 12.35 -17.29
N GLN A 385 17.92 12.57 -16.02
CA GLN A 385 18.29 13.89 -15.47
C GLN A 385 19.78 14.08 -15.22
N LEU A 386 20.63 13.10 -15.58
CA LEU A 386 22.07 13.21 -15.38
C LEU A 386 22.67 14.37 -16.19
N ILE A 387 23.69 14.98 -15.61
CA ILE A 387 24.53 16.01 -16.23
C ILE A 387 25.98 15.55 -16.29
N GLY A 388 26.82 16.25 -17.06
CA GLY A 388 28.23 15.91 -17.27
C GLY A 388 28.98 15.67 -15.95
N SER A 389 28.73 16.49 -14.93
CA SER A 389 29.38 16.40 -13.62
C SER A 389 29.01 15.16 -12.79
N ASP A 390 27.96 14.43 -13.18
CA ASP A 390 27.56 13.17 -12.55
C ASP A 390 28.35 11.97 -13.06
N VAL A 391 29.04 12.10 -14.20
CA VAL A 391 29.88 11.04 -14.75
C VAL A 391 31.29 11.21 -14.20
N ARG A 392 31.58 10.45 -13.14
CA ARG A 392 32.79 10.61 -12.35
C ARG A 392 33.66 9.37 -12.43
N ARG A 393 34.91 9.54 -12.02
CA ARG A 393 35.88 8.46 -11.93
C ARG A 393 36.57 8.52 -10.57
N ASP A 394 36.64 7.38 -9.91
CA ASP A 394 37.41 7.17 -8.69
C ASP A 394 38.34 5.97 -8.96
N ASP A 395 39.64 6.17 -8.78
CA ASP A 395 40.70 5.26 -9.25
C ASP A 395 40.55 4.85 -10.74
N ASP A 396 40.24 3.58 -10.98
CA ASP A 396 40.03 2.95 -12.28
C ASP A 396 38.55 2.74 -12.62
N ILE A 397 37.63 3.16 -11.74
CA ILE A 397 36.19 2.89 -11.86
C ILE A 397 35.44 4.16 -12.23
N TRP A 398 34.83 4.15 -13.42
CA TRP A 398 33.83 5.14 -13.79
C TRP A 398 32.50 4.83 -13.11
N TYR A 399 31.81 5.86 -12.62
CA TYR A 399 30.52 5.73 -11.97
C TYR A 399 29.59 6.90 -12.31
N LEU A 400 28.29 6.66 -12.15
CA LEU A 400 27.23 7.64 -12.22
C LEU A 400 26.86 8.04 -10.78
N ASP A 401 26.99 9.33 -10.49
CA ASP A 401 26.61 9.91 -9.22
C ASP A 401 25.10 10.21 -9.24
N ILE A 402 24.31 9.44 -8.51
CA ILE A 402 22.87 9.70 -8.37
C ILE A 402 22.70 10.63 -7.17
N ASN A 403 22.35 11.89 -7.44
CA ASN A 403 22.18 12.93 -6.43
C ASN A 403 20.89 13.76 -6.67
N ASP A 404 20.61 14.69 -5.76
CA ASP A 404 19.53 15.69 -5.86
C ASP A 404 20.06 17.11 -6.04
N ASP A 405 21.29 17.25 -6.52
CA ASP A 405 21.89 18.56 -6.76
C ASP A 405 21.17 19.31 -7.90
N GLU A 406 21.32 20.63 -7.91
CA GLU A 406 20.70 21.54 -8.87
C GLU A 406 19.16 21.44 -8.92
N SER A 407 18.62 20.89 -10.01
CA SER A 407 17.18 20.76 -10.26
C SER A 407 16.71 19.29 -10.28
N LYS A 408 17.60 18.35 -9.93
CA LYS A 408 17.34 16.92 -9.99
C LYS A 408 16.34 16.50 -8.92
N GLN A 409 15.61 15.44 -9.23
CA GLN A 409 14.55 14.91 -8.37
C GLN A 409 14.89 13.46 -8.04
N ILE A 410 15.17 13.19 -6.76
CA ILE A 410 15.24 11.83 -6.21
C ILE A 410 14.04 11.58 -5.30
N LYS A 411 13.72 10.31 -5.06
CA LYS A 411 12.51 9.94 -4.32
C LYS A 411 12.62 10.24 -2.82
N ASN A 412 13.82 10.10 -2.26
CA ASN A 412 14.17 10.33 -0.85
C ASN A 412 15.69 10.57 -0.74
N GLU A 413 16.17 11.12 0.37
CA GLU A 413 17.61 11.34 0.61
C GLU A 413 18.44 10.05 0.51
N GLN A 414 17.86 8.92 0.91
CA GLN A 414 18.45 7.58 0.83
C GLN A 414 18.65 7.07 -0.62
N SER A 415 18.18 7.81 -1.63
CA SER A 415 18.39 7.46 -3.04
C SER A 415 19.76 7.93 -3.56
N LYS A 416 20.47 8.77 -2.80
CA LYS A 416 21.82 9.25 -3.16
C LYS A 416 22.81 8.10 -3.12
N ARG A 417 23.53 7.85 -4.22
CA ARG A 417 24.50 6.75 -4.31
C ARG A 417 25.42 6.85 -5.51
N ARG A 418 26.55 6.14 -5.44
CA ARG A 418 27.49 5.96 -6.56
C ARG A 418 27.19 4.65 -7.27
N VAL A 419 26.98 4.70 -8.59
CA VAL A 419 26.61 3.53 -9.40
C VAL A 419 27.72 3.28 -10.44
N PRO A 420 28.60 2.29 -10.25
CA PRO A 420 29.65 1.98 -11.22
C PRO A 420 29.07 1.68 -12.60
N ILE A 421 29.74 2.18 -13.64
CA ILE A 421 29.34 1.97 -15.03
C ILE A 421 29.75 0.56 -15.45
N HIS A 422 28.77 -0.24 -15.85
CA HIS A 422 29.02 -1.61 -16.32
C HIS A 422 30.02 -1.65 -17.50
N PRO A 423 31.02 -2.56 -17.50
CA PRO A 423 32.04 -2.64 -18.54
C PRO A 423 31.50 -2.75 -19.97
N THR A 424 30.37 -3.44 -20.16
CA THR A 424 29.70 -3.52 -21.47
C THR A 424 29.30 -2.15 -22.01
N LEU A 425 28.86 -1.21 -21.16
CA LEU A 425 28.52 0.14 -21.63
C LEU A 425 29.77 0.94 -21.99
N LEU A 426 30.86 0.76 -21.24
CA LEU A 426 32.15 1.35 -21.57
C LEU A 426 32.64 0.85 -22.94
N ALA A 427 32.59 -0.46 -23.17
CA ALA A 427 32.96 -1.07 -24.45
C ALA A 427 32.06 -0.63 -25.63
N LEU A 428 30.80 -0.27 -25.36
CA LEU A 428 29.88 0.29 -26.36
C LEU A 428 30.15 1.77 -26.68
N GLY A 429 31.09 2.42 -25.99
CA GLY A 429 31.45 3.83 -26.18
C GLY A 429 30.54 4.79 -25.43
N PHE A 430 30.07 4.44 -24.23
CA PHE A 430 29.23 5.34 -23.42
C PHE A 430 29.97 6.62 -23.03
N LEU A 431 31.26 6.54 -22.70
CA LEU A 431 32.06 7.73 -22.37
C LEU A 431 32.27 8.64 -23.59
N ASP A 432 32.47 8.07 -24.78
CA ASP A 432 32.55 8.85 -26.03
C ASP A 432 31.22 9.59 -26.29
N TYR A 433 30.09 8.93 -26.02
CA TYR A 433 28.79 9.58 -26.08
C TYR A 433 28.70 10.75 -25.11
N VAL A 434 29.04 10.54 -23.83
CA VAL A 434 29.02 11.61 -22.80
C VAL A 434 29.86 12.80 -23.23
N GLN A 435 31.10 12.56 -23.66
CA GLN A 435 32.00 13.62 -24.13
C GLN A 435 31.43 14.38 -25.33
N SER A 436 30.72 13.70 -26.23
CA SER A 436 30.15 14.32 -27.43
C SER A 436 28.91 15.20 -27.18
N VAL A 437 28.12 14.91 -26.13
CA VAL A 437 26.84 15.60 -25.87
C VAL A 437 26.86 16.48 -24.63
N ALA A 438 27.78 16.23 -23.70
CA ALA A 438 27.94 16.97 -22.46
C ALA A 438 29.42 17.32 -22.23
N PRO A 439 30.03 18.17 -23.09
CA PRO A 439 31.42 18.57 -22.96
C PRO A 439 31.70 19.45 -21.73
N THR A 440 30.67 20.08 -21.16
CA THR A 440 30.78 20.86 -19.92
C THR A 440 30.08 20.18 -18.74
N PRO A 441 30.51 20.40 -17.48
CA PRO A 441 29.92 19.74 -16.31
C PRO A 441 28.41 19.96 -16.13
N GLY A 442 27.86 21.10 -16.57
CA GLY A 442 26.44 21.42 -16.44
C GLY A 442 25.57 20.91 -17.60
N ASP A 443 26.17 20.37 -18.66
CA ASP A 443 25.41 19.90 -19.82
C ASP A 443 24.63 18.63 -19.50
N GLN A 444 23.43 18.53 -20.05
CA GLN A 444 22.57 17.35 -19.88
C GLN A 444 23.15 16.16 -20.65
N LEU A 445 23.25 14.99 -20.02
CA LEU A 445 23.64 13.75 -20.71
C LEU A 445 22.66 13.35 -21.80
N PHE A 446 21.38 13.72 -21.65
CA PHE A 446 20.32 13.42 -22.61
C PHE A 446 19.59 14.70 -23.03
N PRO A 447 20.22 15.58 -23.84
CA PRO A 447 19.74 16.95 -24.09
C PRO A 447 18.41 17.02 -24.86
N LYS A 448 18.02 15.95 -25.56
CA LYS A 448 16.75 15.84 -26.28
C LYS A 448 15.56 15.54 -25.37
N LEU A 449 15.79 15.21 -24.10
CA LEU A 449 14.73 14.95 -23.13
C LEU A 449 14.22 16.26 -22.53
N THR A 450 12.97 16.57 -22.86
CA THR A 450 12.26 17.71 -22.30
C THR A 450 11.43 17.32 -21.08
N PRO A 451 11.49 18.08 -19.97
CA PRO A 451 10.62 17.92 -18.81
C PRO A 451 9.14 17.86 -19.18
N GLY A 452 8.38 16.89 -18.66
CA GLY A 452 6.96 16.77 -18.94
C GLY A 452 6.15 16.03 -17.88
N GLY A 453 4.82 16.10 -18.03
CA GLY A 453 3.88 15.52 -17.07
C GLY A 453 3.74 16.36 -15.79
N ALA A 454 2.95 15.88 -14.83
CA ALA A 454 2.64 16.61 -13.61
C ALA A 454 3.88 16.86 -12.72
N ASP A 455 4.89 16.00 -12.82
CA ASP A 455 6.15 16.10 -12.06
C ASP A 455 7.28 16.77 -12.85
N ARG A 456 7.03 17.26 -14.08
CA ARG A 456 8.07 17.79 -14.98
C ARG A 456 9.29 16.85 -15.16
N LYS A 457 9.02 15.54 -15.24
CA LYS A 457 10.05 14.50 -15.39
C LYS A 457 10.64 14.50 -16.81
N ARG A 458 11.96 14.42 -16.93
CA ARG A 458 12.68 14.33 -18.22
C ARG A 458 12.42 13.00 -18.92
N GLY A 459 12.22 11.92 -18.18
CA GLY A 459 11.87 10.61 -18.71
C GLY A 459 10.45 10.48 -19.26
N HIS A 460 9.59 11.50 -19.12
CA HIS A 460 8.16 11.42 -19.46
C HIS A 460 7.91 11.15 -20.95
N SER A 461 8.58 11.89 -21.84
CA SER A 461 8.45 11.73 -23.29
C SER A 461 9.05 10.40 -23.75
N PHE A 462 10.19 10.01 -23.17
CA PHE A 462 10.84 8.73 -23.42
C PHE A 462 9.92 7.55 -23.07
N SER A 463 9.26 7.55 -21.90
CA SER A 463 8.38 6.44 -21.49
C SER A 463 7.21 6.21 -22.47
N LYS A 464 6.65 7.29 -23.02
CA LYS A 464 5.64 7.21 -24.10
C LYS A 464 6.23 6.65 -25.38
N TRP A 465 7.39 7.16 -25.80
CA TRP A 465 8.11 6.65 -26.97
C TRP A 465 8.44 5.16 -26.81
N TRP A 466 8.97 4.75 -25.67
CA TRP A 466 9.35 3.37 -25.35
C TRP A 466 8.17 2.41 -25.46
N THR A 467 7.00 2.83 -24.98
CA THR A 467 5.76 2.06 -25.10
C THR A 467 5.34 1.91 -26.56
N ARG A 468 5.37 2.99 -27.34
CA ARG A 468 5.06 2.96 -28.77
C ARG A 468 6.06 2.09 -29.55
N TYR A 469 7.35 2.27 -29.31
CA TYR A 469 8.42 1.53 -29.95
C TYR A 469 8.25 0.02 -29.78
N ARG A 470 8.02 -0.43 -28.55
CA ARG A 470 7.79 -1.85 -28.26
C ARG A 470 6.55 -2.42 -28.94
N ARG A 471 5.53 -1.59 -29.19
CA ARG A 471 4.36 -2.00 -30.00
C ARG A 471 4.72 -2.12 -31.48
N GLU A 472 5.45 -1.15 -32.02
CA GLU A 472 5.89 -1.14 -33.42
C GLU A 472 6.78 -2.34 -33.76
N ILE A 473 7.66 -2.77 -32.85
CA ILE A 473 8.53 -3.94 -33.06
C ILE A 473 7.93 -5.27 -32.55
N GLY A 474 6.67 -5.26 -32.09
CA GLY A 474 5.95 -6.49 -31.71
C GLY A 474 6.40 -7.17 -30.40
N VAL A 475 7.03 -6.44 -29.47
CA VAL A 475 7.50 -6.98 -28.17
C VAL A 475 6.77 -6.41 -26.95
N TYR A 476 5.69 -5.66 -27.17
CA TYR A 476 4.89 -5.06 -26.10
C TYR A 476 4.08 -6.12 -25.35
N GLU A 477 4.18 -6.13 -24.01
CA GLU A 477 3.27 -6.86 -23.13
C GLU A 477 2.84 -5.94 -21.98
N SER A 478 1.58 -6.10 -21.54
CA SER A 478 1.06 -5.38 -20.37
C SER A 478 1.78 -5.81 -19.09
N GLY A 479 2.39 -4.86 -18.38
CA GLY A 479 3.15 -5.12 -17.15
C GLY A 479 4.65 -5.33 -17.35
N LEU A 480 5.10 -5.49 -18.61
CA LEU A 480 6.51 -5.46 -18.97
C LEU A 480 6.83 -4.06 -19.49
N ASP A 481 7.67 -3.28 -18.80
CA ASP A 481 8.04 -1.92 -19.19
C ASP A 481 9.52 -1.61 -18.91
N TYR A 482 9.91 -0.32 -18.86
CA TYR A 482 11.29 0.06 -18.55
C TYR A 482 11.70 -0.41 -17.14
N HIS A 483 10.82 -0.31 -16.16
CA HIS A 483 11.12 -0.69 -14.78
C HIS A 483 11.19 -2.21 -14.59
N SER A 484 10.74 -3.00 -15.57
CA SER A 484 10.97 -4.45 -15.59
C SER A 484 12.45 -4.82 -15.73
N PHE A 485 13.31 -3.94 -16.26
CA PHE A 485 14.76 -4.18 -16.27
C PHE A 485 15.32 -4.29 -14.85
N ARG A 486 14.83 -3.45 -13.93
CA ARG A 486 15.20 -3.50 -12.51
C ARG A 486 14.97 -4.86 -11.88
N HIS A 487 13.84 -5.50 -12.21
CA HIS A 487 13.55 -6.84 -11.72
C HIS A 487 14.57 -7.86 -12.23
N GLY A 488 14.96 -7.76 -13.50
CA GLY A 488 16.02 -8.57 -14.09
C GLY A 488 17.37 -8.40 -13.37
N VAL A 489 17.83 -7.15 -13.23
CA VAL A 489 19.10 -6.83 -12.54
C VAL A 489 19.08 -7.33 -11.09
N THR A 490 18.01 -7.03 -10.35
CA THR A 490 17.85 -7.49 -8.96
C THR A 490 17.90 -9.02 -8.86
N THR A 491 17.25 -9.71 -9.79
CA THR A 491 17.21 -11.19 -9.82
C THR A 491 18.58 -11.77 -10.11
N LYS A 492 19.34 -11.20 -11.05
CA LYS A 492 20.71 -11.63 -11.37
C LYS A 492 21.68 -11.38 -10.22
N LEU A 493 21.61 -10.22 -9.57
CA LEU A 493 22.44 -9.92 -8.40
C LEU A 493 22.17 -10.90 -7.25
N PHE A 494 20.90 -11.21 -6.96
CA PHE A 494 20.56 -12.22 -5.95
C PHE A 494 21.00 -13.63 -6.36
N ALA A 495 20.83 -14.00 -7.63
CA ALA A 495 21.30 -15.29 -8.14
C ALA A 495 22.82 -15.44 -8.06
N ALA A 496 23.56 -14.32 -8.11
CA ALA A 496 25.01 -14.27 -7.95
C ALA A 496 25.45 -13.99 -6.50
N GLU A 497 24.55 -14.24 -5.54
CA GLU A 497 24.77 -14.16 -4.09
C GLU A 497 25.27 -12.79 -3.60
N VAL A 498 24.91 -11.72 -4.30
CA VAL A 498 25.17 -10.35 -3.84
C VAL A 498 24.22 -10.04 -2.69
N THR A 499 24.75 -9.57 -1.55
CA THR A 499 23.95 -9.29 -0.36
C THR A 499 22.93 -8.18 -0.61
N ASP A 500 21.78 -8.23 0.08
CA ASP A 500 20.70 -7.24 0.01
C ASP A 500 21.21 -5.79 0.07
N VAL A 501 22.20 -5.49 0.91
CA VAL A 501 22.75 -4.13 1.07
C VAL A 501 23.36 -3.60 -0.24
N PHE A 502 24.18 -4.41 -0.93
CA PHE A 502 24.76 -4.01 -2.22
C PHE A 502 23.71 -3.98 -3.33
N VAL A 503 22.71 -4.86 -3.30
CA VAL A 503 21.60 -4.84 -4.26
C VAL A 503 20.77 -3.56 -4.11
N ASP A 504 20.46 -3.20 -2.87
CA ASP A 504 19.72 -1.99 -2.53
C ASP A 504 20.52 -0.73 -2.89
N GLU A 505 21.82 -0.71 -2.63
CA GLU A 505 22.74 0.39 -3.01
C GLU A 505 22.86 0.55 -4.53
N LEU A 506 23.06 -0.53 -5.29
CA LEU A 506 23.15 -0.44 -6.76
C LEU A 506 21.83 0.01 -7.38
N THR A 507 20.73 -0.61 -6.97
CA THR A 507 19.44 -0.39 -7.61
C THR A 507 18.69 0.82 -7.01
N GLY A 508 18.94 1.24 -5.78
CA GLY A 508 18.20 2.29 -5.06
C GLY A 508 16.86 1.83 -4.50
N HIS A 509 16.81 0.61 -3.93
CA HIS A 509 15.62 0.10 -3.22
C HIS A 509 15.62 0.61 -1.76
N GLU A 510 14.46 0.98 -1.24
CA GLU A 510 14.29 1.20 0.20
C GLU A 510 14.33 -0.17 0.88
N GLY A 511 15.44 -0.51 1.53
CA GLY A 511 15.56 -1.71 2.34
C GLY A 511 14.46 -1.73 3.41
N LYS A 512 13.80 -2.87 3.61
CA LYS A 512 12.71 -3.03 4.60
C LYS A 512 13.15 -2.95 6.07
N GLY A 513 14.39 -2.54 6.35
CA GLY A 513 14.93 -2.39 7.69
C GLY A 513 15.48 -0.98 7.88
N THR A 514 14.68 -0.11 8.51
CA THR A 514 15.06 1.22 9.00
C THR A 514 16.33 1.20 9.86
N SER A 515 16.73 0.03 10.36
CA SER A 515 17.87 -0.19 11.24
C SER A 515 19.24 -0.35 10.54
N ARG A 516 19.34 -0.54 9.22
CA ARG A 516 20.64 -0.68 8.52
C ARG A 516 21.22 0.62 7.96
N ALA A 517 20.38 1.62 7.67
CA ALA A 517 20.80 2.89 7.06
C ALA A 517 21.71 3.74 7.97
N VAL A 518 21.70 3.50 9.28
CA VAL A 518 22.50 4.26 10.27
C VAL A 518 23.96 3.78 10.36
N TYR A 519 24.28 2.57 9.88
CA TYR A 519 25.57 1.92 10.15
C TYR A 519 26.46 1.66 8.92
N THR A 520 25.97 1.87 7.71
CA THR A 520 26.78 1.73 6.50
C THR A 520 27.31 3.09 6.06
N LYS A 521 28.51 3.44 6.54
CA LYS A 521 29.40 4.39 5.82
C LYS A 521 29.45 3.99 4.34
N GLU A 522 29.61 4.98 3.45
CA GLU A 522 29.64 4.80 1.99
C GLU A 522 30.24 3.46 1.57
N MET A 523 29.47 2.67 0.82
CA MET A 523 29.93 1.35 0.38
C MET A 523 31.17 1.49 -0.53
N PRO A 524 32.19 0.63 -0.38
CA PRO A 524 33.37 0.69 -1.22
C PRO A 524 33.00 0.52 -2.70
N LEU A 525 33.38 1.50 -3.54
CA LEU A 525 33.01 1.54 -4.96
C LEU A 525 33.46 0.29 -5.72
N ARG A 526 34.65 -0.25 -5.38
CA ARG A 526 35.16 -1.51 -5.94
C ARG A 526 34.20 -2.68 -5.73
N LYS A 527 33.62 -2.82 -4.54
CA LYS A 527 32.65 -3.90 -4.26
C LYS A 527 31.34 -3.73 -5.04
N LEU A 528 30.90 -2.48 -5.22
CA LEU A 528 29.75 -2.17 -6.08
C LEU A 528 30.06 -2.52 -7.54
N PHE A 529 31.30 -2.26 -8.00
CA PHE A 529 31.73 -2.58 -9.35
C PHE A 529 31.81 -4.10 -9.57
N ASP A 530 32.43 -4.83 -8.64
CA ASP A 530 32.48 -6.29 -8.69
C ASP A 530 31.07 -6.90 -8.71
N ALA A 531 30.14 -6.32 -7.95
CA ALA A 531 28.75 -6.74 -7.94
C ALA A 531 28.02 -6.43 -9.24
N ILE A 532 28.17 -5.23 -9.82
CA ILE A 532 27.48 -4.88 -11.07
C ILE A 532 28.00 -5.72 -12.25
N CYS A 533 29.28 -6.08 -12.27
CA CYS A 533 29.87 -6.95 -13.28
C CYS A 533 29.26 -8.37 -13.32
N LYS A 534 28.57 -8.80 -12.26
CA LYS A 534 27.81 -10.08 -12.24
C LYS A 534 26.52 -10.02 -13.07
N VAL A 535 26.12 -8.84 -13.55
CA VAL A 535 24.88 -8.64 -14.33
C VAL A 535 25.15 -8.86 -15.81
N GLU A 536 25.13 -10.12 -16.22
CA GLU A 536 25.37 -10.50 -17.61
C GLU A 536 24.09 -10.86 -18.37
N TRP A 537 24.06 -10.55 -19.67
CA TRP A 537 22.94 -10.86 -20.57
C TRP A 537 23.45 -11.53 -21.86
N PRO A 538 23.85 -12.82 -21.81
CA PRO A 538 24.41 -13.53 -22.97
C PRO A 538 23.49 -13.55 -24.20
N GLU A 539 22.18 -13.44 -24.00
CA GLU A 539 21.19 -13.37 -25.08
C GLU A 539 21.12 -12.00 -25.79
N VAL A 540 21.81 -10.98 -25.28
CA VAL A 540 21.84 -9.62 -25.82
C VAL A 540 23.15 -9.39 -26.58
N ALA A 541 23.07 -9.44 -27.91
CA ALA A 541 24.17 -9.08 -28.80
C ALA A 541 23.99 -7.64 -29.32
N VAL A 542 24.70 -6.69 -28.72
CA VAL A 542 24.80 -5.31 -29.24
C VAL A 542 26.20 -5.16 -29.80
N THR A 543 26.32 -4.95 -31.12
CA THR A 543 27.61 -4.88 -31.81
C THR A 543 28.40 -3.66 -31.34
N THR A 544 29.62 -3.91 -30.84
CA THR A 544 30.66 -2.90 -30.72
C THR A 544 31.10 -2.56 -32.14
N GLY A 545 30.75 -1.38 -32.65
CA GLY A 545 31.39 -0.88 -33.87
C GLY A 545 32.91 -0.91 -33.63
N GLY A 546 33.66 -1.57 -34.52
CA GLY A 546 35.06 -1.97 -34.32
C GLY A 546 36.04 -0.81 -34.12
N GLY A 547 36.05 -0.24 -32.93
CA GLY A 547 37.10 0.62 -32.41
C GLY A 547 37.67 -0.03 -31.16
N GLU A 548 38.99 -0.25 -31.14
CA GLU A 548 39.73 -0.63 -29.95
C GLU A 548 39.36 0.31 -28.78
N VAL A 549 39.20 -0.28 -27.59
CA VAL A 549 39.07 0.47 -26.33
C VAL A 549 40.37 1.26 -26.13
N ARG A 550 40.39 2.53 -26.55
CA ARG A 550 41.49 3.44 -26.22
C ARG A 550 41.33 3.90 -24.77
N PRO A 551 42.32 3.68 -23.89
CA PRO A 551 42.25 4.22 -22.54
C PRO A 551 42.32 5.75 -22.60
N LEU A 552 41.23 6.44 -22.22
CA LEU A 552 41.24 7.88 -22.00
C LEU A 552 41.87 8.18 -20.63
N THR A 553 42.94 8.95 -20.67
CA THR A 553 43.87 9.23 -19.56
C THR A 553 43.53 10.50 -18.77
N LYS A 554 42.38 11.14 -18.98
CA LYS A 554 42.03 12.37 -18.24
C LYS A 554 40.56 12.40 -17.78
N PRO A 555 40.30 12.80 -16.51
CA PRO A 555 38.95 13.12 -16.06
C PRO A 555 38.42 14.34 -16.83
N LEU A 556 37.09 14.38 -17.04
CA LEU A 556 36.39 15.60 -17.44
C LEU A 556 36.51 16.57 -16.25
N THR A 557 37.26 17.65 -16.44
CA THR A 557 37.49 18.71 -15.44
C THR A 557 36.28 19.60 -15.25
#